data_AF-A0A8T4LEJ9-F1
#
_entry.id   AF-A0A8T4LEJ9-F1
#
_cell.length_a   1.000
_cell.length_b   1.000
_cell.length_c   1.000
_cell.angle_alpha   90.00
_cell.angle_beta   90.00
_cell.angle_gamma   90.00
#
_symmetry.space_group_name_H-M   'P 1'
#
loop_
_entity.id
_entity.type
_entity.pdbx_description
1 polymer ?
#
loop_
_entity_poly.entity_id
_entity_poly.type
_entity_poly.pdbx_seq_one_letter_code
_entity_poly.pdbx_strand_id
1 'polypeptide(L)'
;MAAELFVGPALTLLSVALLIIVAWKLGKGLVLLLINSVVGMIILILLNYLPFVKITINIWSILIVAIGGIPGIALVVLLSHFGIAF
;
A
#
# COMPACT_ATOMS: atom_id res chain seq x y z
N MET A 1 -26.08 31.96 -28.30
CA MET A 1 -25.14 31.16 -29.10
C MET A 1 -23.71 31.12 -28.55
N ALA A 2 -23.19 32.16 -27.90
CA ALA A 2 -21.82 32.11 -27.36
C ALA A 2 -21.62 31.10 -26.21
N ALA A 3 -22.60 30.93 -25.32
CA ALA A 3 -22.48 30.05 -24.15
C ALA A 3 -22.27 28.56 -24.53
N GLU A 4 -23.03 28.04 -25.49
CA GLU A 4 -22.94 26.64 -25.97
C GLU A 4 -21.53 26.27 -26.49
N LEU A 5 -20.85 27.22 -27.15
CA LEU A 5 -19.51 27.03 -27.70
C LEU A 5 -18.43 26.86 -26.62
N PHE A 6 -18.64 27.39 -25.42
CA PHE A 6 -17.70 27.29 -24.29
C PHE A 6 -18.03 26.15 -23.33
N VAL A 7 -19.26 25.62 -23.33
CA VAL A 7 -19.67 24.52 -22.43
C VAL A 7 -18.89 23.24 -22.73
N GLY A 8 -18.73 22.87 -24.01
CA GLY A 8 -17.95 21.69 -24.41
C GLY A 8 -16.49 21.74 -23.92
N PRO A 9 -15.72 22.78 -24.27
CA PRO A 9 -14.35 22.99 -23.78
C PRO A 9 -14.24 23.11 -22.25
N ALA A 10 -15.20 23.78 -21.61
CA ALA A 10 -15.22 23.92 -20.16
C ALA A 10 -15.42 22.58 -19.45
N LEU A 11 -16.33 21.73 -19.94
CA LEU A 11 -16.57 20.39 -19.40
C LEU A 11 -15.36 19.47 -19.60
N THR A 12 -14.66 19.57 -20.75
CA THR A 12 -13.44 18.79 -20.99
C THR A 12 -12.32 19.24 -20.05
N LEU A 13 -12.12 20.54 -19.86
CA LEU A 13 -11.16 21.06 -18.89
C LEU A 13 -11.47 20.63 -17.46
N LEU A 14 -12.75 20.67 -17.05
CA LEU A 14 -13.20 20.20 -15.74
C LEU A 14 -12.90 18.72 -15.55
N SER A 15 -13.19 17.89 -16.56
CA SER A 15 -12.93 16.44 -16.52
C SER A 15 -11.45 16.12 -16.41
N VAL A 16 -10.60 16.82 -17.19
CA VAL A 16 -9.14 16.66 -17.14
C VAL A 16 -8.59 17.10 -15.78
N ALA A 17 -9.06 18.23 -15.24
CA ALA A 17 -8.65 18.69 -13.91
C ALA A 17 -9.00 17.66 -12.82
N LEU A 18 -10.20 17.05 -12.91
CA LEU A 18 -10.64 16.00 -11.99
C LEU A 18 -9.75 14.76 -12.07
N LEU A 19 -9.41 14.31 -13.28
CA LEU A 19 -8.49 13.18 -13.49
C LEU A 19 -7.10 13.46 -12.93
N ILE A 20 -6.56 14.67 -13.12
CA ILE A 20 -5.25 15.06 -12.58
C ILE A 20 -5.27 15.02 -11.04
N ILE A 21 -6.32 15.54 -10.41
CA ILE A 21 -6.46 15.53 -8.95
C ILE A 21 -6.52 14.08 -8.43
N VAL A 22 -7.30 13.22 -9.08
CA VAL A 22 -7.41 11.80 -8.71
C VAL A 22 -6.07 11.09 -8.87
N ALA A 23 -5.40 11.25 -10.02
CA ALA A 23 -4.10 10.66 -10.29
C ALA A 23 -3.04 11.12 -9.30
N TRP A 24 -3.02 12.41 -8.96
CA TRP A 24 -2.11 12.98 -7.97
C TRP A 24 -2.35 12.41 -6.57
N LYS A 25 -3.63 12.27 -6.17
CA LYS A 25 -4.00 11.70 -4.87
C LYS A 25 -3.62 10.21 -4.78
N LEU A 26 -3.84 9.45 -5.85
CA LEU A 26 -3.43 8.05 -5.96
C LEU A 26 -1.91 7.89 -5.95
N GLY A 27 -1.19 8.71 -6.72
CA GLY A 27 0.28 8.69 -6.79
C GLY A 27 0.93 8.92 -5.43
N LYS A 28 0.44 9.90 -4.66
CA LYS A 28 0.91 10.12 -3.28
C LYS A 28 0.62 8.94 -2.36
N GLY A 29 -0.55 8.31 -2.50
CA GLY A 29 -0.91 7.11 -1.76
C GLY A 29 0.04 5.94 -2.06
N LEU A 30 0.40 5.74 -3.32
CA LEU A 30 1.30 4.66 -3.76
C LEU A 30 2.71 4.79 -3.18
N VAL A 31 3.27 6.01 -3.13
CA VAL A 31 4.60 6.24 -2.54
C VAL A 31 4.59 5.89 -1.04
N LEU A 32 3.53 6.29 -0.33
CA LEU A 32 3.38 5.98 1.09
C LEU A 32 3.19 4.48 1.33
N LEU A 33 2.46 3.80 0.44
CA LEU A 33 2.28 2.34 0.44
C LEU A 33 3.61 1.62 0.21
N LEU A 34 4.43 2.09 -0.73
CA LEU A 34 5.77 1.57 -1.01
C LEU A 34 6.69 1.72 0.20
N ILE A 35 6.72 2.90 0.84
CA ILE A 35 7.52 3.12 2.05
C ILE A 35 7.04 2.18 3.17
N ASN A 36 5.72 2.07 3.39
CA ASN A 36 5.15 1.19 4.39
C ASN A 36 5.49 -0.30 4.13
N SER A 37 5.50 -0.71 2.86
CA SER A 37 5.89 -2.06 2.42
C SER A 37 7.37 -2.35 2.72
N VAL A 38 8.27 -1.42 2.36
CA VAL A 38 9.71 -1.57 2.60
C VAL A 38 10.02 -1.58 4.10
N VAL A 39 9.42 -0.67 4.87
CA VAL A 39 9.54 -0.65 6.33
C VAL A 39 9.01 -1.94 6.94
N GLY A 40 7.88 -2.45 6.43
CA GLY A 40 7.33 -3.73 6.84
C GLY A 40 8.32 -4.88 6.63
N MET A 41 8.91 -4.97 5.44
CA MET A 41 9.91 -6.00 5.12
C MET A 41 11.13 -5.94 6.05
N ILE A 42 11.65 -4.74 6.31
CA ILE A 42 12.79 -4.55 7.21
C ILE A 42 12.46 -5.07 8.62
N ILE A 43 11.28 -4.71 9.15
CA ILE A 43 10.86 -5.15 10.47
C ILE A 43 10.64 -6.67 10.52
N LEU A 44 10.05 -7.28 9.48
CA LEU A 44 9.87 -8.74 9.43
C LEU A 44 11.20 -9.47 9.46
N ILE A 45 12.21 -8.97 8.74
CA ILE A 45 13.57 -9.51 8.78
C ILE A 45 14.16 -9.35 10.19
N LEU A 46 14.03 -8.16 10.81
CA LEU A 46 14.52 -7.93 12.17
C LEU A 46 13.86 -8.84 13.21
N LEU A 47 12.55 -9.10 13.07
CA LEU A 47 11.81 -10.00 13.95
C LEU A 47 12.30 -11.43 13.87
N ASN A 48 12.76 -11.91 12.71
CA ASN A 48 13.33 -13.25 12.58
C ASN A 48 14.64 -13.43 13.38
N TYR A 49 15.40 -12.35 13.63
CA TYR A 49 16.60 -12.38 14.45
C TYR A 49 16.33 -12.27 15.96
N LEU A 50 15.12 -11.87 16.37
CA LEU A 50 14.78 -11.71 17.77
C LEU A 50 14.47 -13.07 18.42
N PRO A 51 15.08 -13.41 19.57
CA PRO A 51 14.94 -14.73 20.20
C PRO A 51 13.52 -15.01 20.74
N PHE A 52 12.68 -13.98 20.87
CA PHE A 52 11.34 -14.08 21.44
C PHE A 52 10.25 -14.37 20.40
N VAL A 53 10.50 -14.10 19.12
CA VAL A 53 9.50 -14.24 18.05
C VAL A 53 10.14 -14.98 16.87
N LYS A 54 10.04 -16.31 16.88
CA LYS A 54 10.46 -17.13 15.72
C LYS A 54 9.39 -17.08 14.63
N ILE A 55 9.44 -16.05 13.81
CA ILE A 55 8.64 -15.98 12.57
C ILE A 55 9.39 -16.77 11.51
N THR A 56 8.80 -17.84 10.96
CA THR A 56 9.35 -18.48 9.77
C THR A 56 9.15 -17.53 8.59
N ILE A 57 10.24 -17.13 7.94
CA ILE A 57 10.16 -16.33 6.73
C ILE A 57 9.91 -17.27 5.56
N ASN A 58 8.75 -17.13 4.93
CA ASN A 58 8.36 -17.86 3.75
C ASN A 58 7.82 -16.89 2.67
N ILE A 59 7.54 -17.40 1.47
CA ILE A 59 7.05 -16.55 0.37
C ILE A 59 5.73 -15.84 0.75
N TRP A 60 4.88 -16.48 1.54
CA TRP A 60 3.57 -15.95 1.94
C TRP A 60 3.66 -14.80 2.94
N SER A 61 4.51 -14.91 3.95
CA SER A 61 4.75 -13.86 4.95
C SER A 61 5.39 -12.62 4.30
N ILE A 62 6.31 -12.83 3.36
CA ILE A 62 6.87 -11.75 2.53
C ILE A 62 5.75 -11.05 1.74
N LEU A 63 4.86 -11.78 1.08
CA LEU A 63 3.75 -11.20 0.31
C LEU A 63 2.76 -10.43 1.19
N ILE A 64 2.38 -10.98 2.34
CA ILE A 64 1.45 -10.33 3.28
C ILE A 64 2.05 -9.01 3.79
N VAL A 65 3.34 -8.99 4.13
CA VAL A 65 4.03 -7.78 4.58
C VAL A 65 4.35 -6.82 3.43
N ALA A 66 4.62 -7.32 2.22
CA ALA A 66 4.85 -6.46 1.07
C ALA A 66 3.58 -5.71 0.65
N ILE A 67 2.39 -6.31 0.79
CA ILE A 67 1.11 -5.69 0.46
C ILE A 67 0.57 -4.89 1.64
N GLY A 68 0.65 -5.44 2.85
CA GLY A 68 0.11 -4.83 4.06
C GLY A 68 1.06 -3.83 4.73
N GLY A 69 2.36 -3.90 4.50
CA GLY A 69 3.37 -3.15 5.25
C GLY A 69 3.32 -3.47 6.75
N ILE A 70 3.29 -2.42 7.57
CA ILE A 70 3.22 -2.54 9.04
C ILE A 70 2.03 -3.38 9.53
N PRO A 71 0.76 -3.13 9.13
CA PRO A 71 -0.35 -3.99 9.54
C PRO A 71 -0.23 -5.44 9.04
N GLY A 72 0.48 -5.65 7.92
CA GLY A 72 0.81 -6.99 7.44
C GLY A 72 1.69 -7.78 8.43
N ILE A 73 2.61 -7.11 9.13
CA ILE A 73 3.46 -7.75 10.15
C ILE A 73 2.61 -8.21 11.33
N ALA A 74 1.70 -7.37 11.82
CA ALA A 74 0.82 -7.75 12.92
C ALA A 74 0.03 -9.02 12.59
N LEU A 75 -0.45 -9.13 11.35
CA LEU A 75 -1.09 -10.34 10.83
C LEU A 75 -0.14 -11.54 10.81
N VAL A 76 1.08 -11.39 10.27
CA VAL A 76 2.06 -12.48 10.23
C VAL A 76 2.45 -12.95 11.63
N VAL A 77 2.64 -12.03 12.58
CA VAL A 77 2.94 -12.35 13.98
C VAL A 77 1.79 -13.11 14.63
N LEU A 78 0.54 -12.67 14.41
CA LEU A 78 -0.64 -13.38 14.91
C LEU A 78 -0.74 -14.78 14.31
N LEU A 79 -0.62 -14.91 12.99
CA LEU A 79 -0.69 -16.20 12.31
C LEU A 79 0.44 -17.14 12.76
N SER A 80 1.63 -16.61 13.02
CA SER A 80 2.77 -17.36 13.56
C SER A 80 2.50 -17.85 14.98
N HIS A 81 1.84 -17.04 15.81
CA HIS A 81 1.43 -17.45 17.15
C HIS A 81 0.41 -18.60 17.14
N PHE A 82 -0.52 -18.61 16.19
CA PHE A 82 -1.49 -19.70 16.03
C PHE A 82 -0.91 -20.96 15.35
N GLY A 83 0.37 -20.94 14.95
CA GLY A 83 0.99 -22.03 14.19
C GLY A 83 0.40 -22.22 12.79
N ILE A 84 -0.39 -21.24 12.32
CA ILE A 84 -1.02 -21.23 11.00
C ILE A 84 -0.09 -20.56 9.98
N ALA A 85 0.71 -19.58 10.40
CA ALA A 85 1.81 -19.13 9.57
C ALA A 85 2.90 -20.18 9.62
N PHE A 86 3.02 -20.88 8.48
CA PHE A 86 4.25 -21.37 7.89
C PHE A 86 5.51 -20.77 8.53
#